data_AF-A0A562KUB1-F1
#
_entry.id   AF-A0A562KUB1-F1
#
_cell.length_a   1.000
_cell.length_b   1.000
_cell.length_c   1.000
_cell.angle_alpha   90.00
_cell.angle_beta   90.00
_cell.angle_gamma   90.00
#
_symmetry.space_group_name_H-M   'P 1'
#
loop_
_entity.id
_entity.type
_entity.pdbx_description
1 polymer ?
#
loop_
_entity_poly.entity_id
_entity_poly.type
_entity_poly.pdbx_seq_one_letter_code
_entity_poly.pdbx_strand_id
1 'polypeptide(L)'
;MERLAQAEEQDQEHETEGEHAYAFGVLDAYFEGFPLSKLVTTTRQFPGHMRVDVQAALDKLLGAHIDLLGLAEESYDALSFARLLRDDRSAVPIAPLQYSDVDIGEGNPSRCLDNGLWLCEQDGLRHAVLLCANRESRREPGIRIEIMVSAGSAGAAVVQRCFGALEDAVQSARTYRGKILSLEESSNYRGESRGINVHRLPTVGRDEVILPERTLQLLDRNVLNFVNTRDQLRRLGQSTRKGILLYGPPGTGKTHTIRYLATHLPGHTTLIITAEQIGLLSAYMGLARLLQPAMVVIEDVDLIARDRRNMGPCEEPLLNRLLNEMDGLKQDADILFVLTTNRPQDLEAALAGRPGRIDQAIEVPLPDESGRSKLVRLYGKELPLDDAIVIEAARRSEGTSCAFIKELMRRLAQASLARDGGNSTVSADIDEALDDMLFSGGRLNARLLGGAQAMAAG
;
A
#
# COMPACT_ATOMS: atom_id res chain seq x y z
N MET A 1 -68.55 2.25 -14.57
CA MET A 1 -68.92 2.36 -13.14
C MET A 1 -68.61 1.09 -12.34
N GLU A 2 -68.28 -0.06 -12.96
CA GLU A 2 -67.83 -1.28 -12.24
C GLU A 2 -66.34 -1.62 -12.38
N ARG A 3 -65.54 -0.77 -13.07
CA ARG A 3 -64.08 -0.96 -13.19
C ARG A 3 -63.23 0.00 -12.36
N LEU A 4 -63.87 0.88 -11.59
CA LEU A 4 -63.17 1.82 -10.69
C LEU A 4 -63.18 1.36 -9.22
N ALA A 5 -63.97 0.33 -8.87
CA ALA A 5 -64.07 -0.19 -7.50
C ALA A 5 -63.12 -1.37 -7.20
N GLN A 6 -62.40 -1.89 -8.20
CA GLN A 6 -61.42 -2.98 -8.00
C GLN A 6 -59.96 -2.48 -7.99
N ALA A 7 -59.74 -1.17 -8.16
CA ALA A 7 -58.42 -0.56 -8.04
C ALA A 7 -58.16 0.01 -6.63
N GLU A 8 -59.16 0.05 -5.76
CA GLU A 8 -59.03 0.55 -4.37
C GLU A 8 -58.76 -0.57 -3.34
N GLU A 9 -58.68 -1.84 -3.76
CA GLU A 9 -58.45 -3.00 -2.87
C GLU A 9 -57.06 -3.66 -3.06
N GLN A 10 -56.16 -3.06 -3.84
CA GLN A 10 -54.77 -3.56 -4.02
C GLN A 10 -53.67 -2.56 -3.67
N ASP A 11 -54.02 -1.36 -3.16
CA ASP A 11 -53.07 -0.35 -2.68
C ASP A 11 -52.93 -0.35 -1.14
N GLN A 12 -53.33 -1.41 -0.45
CA GLN A 12 -53.10 -1.62 0.98
C GLN A 12 -52.04 -2.70 1.22
N GLU A 13 -50.81 -2.51 0.76
CA GLU A 13 -49.66 -3.29 1.24
C GLU A 13 -48.34 -2.59 0.87
N HIS A 14 -48.10 -1.44 1.50
CA HIS A 14 -46.79 -0.94 1.98
C HIS A 14 -46.92 0.53 2.42
N GLU A 15 -47.81 0.82 3.37
CA GLU A 15 -47.76 2.03 4.19
C GLU A 15 -47.00 1.72 5.49
N THR A 16 -45.67 1.90 5.46
CA THR A 16 -44.85 2.08 6.68
C THR A 16 -43.70 3.03 6.36
N GLU A 17 -44.00 4.24 5.87
CA GLU A 17 -43.00 5.31 5.73
C GLU A 17 -43.30 6.44 6.72
N GLY A 18 -42.76 6.29 7.93
CA GLY A 18 -42.51 7.37 8.88
C GLY A 18 -43.11 7.14 10.26
N GLU A 19 -42.29 6.95 11.29
CA GLU A 19 -42.75 7.21 12.68
C GLU A 19 -41.67 7.37 13.78
N HIS A 20 -40.39 7.06 13.55
CA HIS A 20 -39.38 7.16 14.61
C HIS A 20 -38.24 8.12 14.28
N ALA A 21 -38.17 9.23 15.02
CA ALA A 21 -37.08 10.21 14.92
C ALA A 21 -35.77 9.72 15.58
N TYR A 22 -35.82 8.66 16.39
CA TYR A 22 -34.71 8.17 17.20
C TYR A 22 -34.51 6.66 17.06
N ALA A 23 -33.25 6.22 17.18
CA ALA A 23 -32.85 4.82 17.01
C ALA A 23 -33.51 3.88 18.02
N PHE A 24 -33.78 4.31 19.26
CA PHE A 24 -34.40 3.46 20.28
C PHE A 24 -35.82 3.03 19.85
N GLY A 25 -36.61 3.95 19.29
CA GLY A 25 -37.98 3.66 18.84
C GLY A 25 -38.00 2.69 17.67
N VAL A 26 -37.07 2.86 16.73
CA VAL A 26 -36.89 1.91 15.61
C VAL A 26 -36.54 0.52 16.14
N LEU A 27 -35.59 0.40 17.05
CA LEU A 27 -35.15 -0.89 17.58
C LEU A 27 -36.23 -1.57 18.43
N ASP A 28 -36.98 -0.81 19.23
CA ASP A 28 -38.07 -1.32 20.05
C ASP A 28 -39.20 -1.88 19.18
N ALA A 29 -39.61 -1.14 18.14
CA ALA A 29 -40.59 -1.61 17.16
C ALA A 29 -40.09 -2.83 16.38
N TYR A 30 -38.83 -2.84 15.95
CA TYR A 30 -38.27 -3.94 15.15
C TYR A 30 -38.19 -5.26 15.93
N PHE A 31 -37.82 -5.19 17.22
CA PHE A 31 -37.75 -6.35 18.12
C PHE A 31 -39.02 -6.55 18.95
N GLU A 32 -40.15 -5.96 18.55
CA GLU A 32 -41.42 -6.13 19.26
C GLU A 32 -41.72 -7.63 19.50
N GLY A 33 -42.10 -7.96 20.74
CA GLY A 33 -42.33 -9.35 21.18
C GLY A 33 -41.07 -10.09 21.67
N PHE A 34 -39.88 -9.51 21.54
CA PHE A 34 -38.63 -10.04 22.10
C PHE A 34 -38.13 -9.16 23.26
N PRO A 35 -38.18 -9.64 24.52
CA PRO A 35 -37.66 -8.84 25.63
C PRO A 35 -36.16 -8.61 25.48
N LEU A 36 -35.70 -7.39 25.74
CA LEU A 36 -34.27 -7.00 25.65
C LEU A 36 -33.35 -7.94 26.44
N SER A 37 -33.82 -8.54 27.54
CA SER A 37 -33.07 -9.53 28.34
C SER A 37 -32.75 -10.83 27.60
N LYS A 38 -33.40 -11.09 26.46
CA LYS A 38 -33.14 -12.22 25.57
C LYS A 38 -32.33 -11.83 24.35
N LEU A 39 -31.96 -10.56 24.19
CA LEU A 39 -31.06 -10.13 23.14
C LEU A 39 -29.61 -10.14 23.65
N VAL A 40 -28.69 -10.42 22.76
CA VAL A 40 -27.25 -10.33 23.00
C VAL A 40 -26.62 -9.48 21.92
N THR A 41 -25.62 -8.70 22.30
CA THR A 41 -24.80 -7.95 21.35
C THR A 41 -23.41 -8.54 21.28
N THR A 42 -22.83 -8.60 20.09
CA THR A 42 -21.45 -9.03 19.88
C THR A 42 -20.72 -7.99 19.05
N THR A 43 -19.54 -7.56 19.51
CA THR A 43 -18.75 -6.51 18.85
C THR A 43 -17.43 -7.07 18.33
N ARG A 44 -17.01 -6.62 17.14
CA ARG A 44 -15.62 -6.74 16.66
C ARG A 44 -15.13 -5.40 16.14
N GLN A 45 -13.82 -5.21 16.20
CA GLN A 45 -13.14 -4.04 15.66
C GLN A 45 -12.23 -4.46 14.51
N PHE A 46 -12.32 -3.73 13.40
CA PHE A 46 -11.52 -3.92 12.21
C PHE A 46 -10.59 -2.71 12.01
N PRO A 47 -9.40 -2.91 11.41
CA PRO A 47 -8.48 -1.80 11.12
C PRO A 47 -9.09 -0.79 10.16
N GLY A 48 -8.89 0.51 10.39
CA GLY A 48 -9.49 1.56 9.56
C GLY A 48 -9.01 1.57 8.12
N HIS A 49 -7.81 1.07 7.84
CA HIS A 49 -7.31 0.92 6.47
C HIS A 49 -8.02 -0.18 5.68
N MET A 50 -8.75 -1.08 6.32
CA MET A 50 -9.54 -2.13 5.66
C MET A 50 -10.98 -1.70 5.38
N ARG A 51 -11.29 -0.40 5.51
CA ARG A 51 -12.67 0.10 5.46
C ARG A 51 -13.39 -0.18 4.16
N VAL A 52 -12.65 -0.16 3.06
CA VAL A 52 -13.22 -0.42 1.74
C VAL A 52 -13.60 -1.89 1.60
N ASP A 53 -12.71 -2.82 2.00
CA ASP A 53 -13.02 -4.25 1.95
C ASP A 53 -14.15 -4.63 2.92
N VAL A 54 -14.17 -4.04 4.12
CA VAL A 54 -15.25 -4.24 5.11
C VAL A 54 -16.58 -3.70 4.60
N GLN A 55 -16.60 -2.51 3.99
CA GLN A 55 -17.80 -1.94 3.38
C GLN A 55 -18.33 -2.83 2.26
N ALA A 56 -17.47 -3.24 1.33
CA ALA A 56 -17.87 -4.11 0.22
C ALA A 56 -18.41 -5.46 0.71
N ALA A 57 -17.85 -6.00 1.79
CA ALA A 57 -18.33 -7.22 2.43
C ALA A 57 -19.70 -7.03 3.07
N LEU A 58 -19.92 -5.91 3.78
CA LEU A 58 -21.23 -5.56 4.34
C LEU A 58 -22.26 -5.38 3.23
N ASP A 59 -21.95 -4.64 2.17
CA ASP A 59 -22.86 -4.43 1.05
C ASP A 59 -23.26 -5.76 0.40
N LYS A 60 -22.33 -6.72 0.30
CA LYS A 60 -22.61 -8.07 -0.21
C LYS A 60 -23.44 -8.91 0.77
N LEU A 61 -23.16 -8.83 2.06
CA LEU A 61 -23.86 -9.60 3.10
C LEU A 61 -25.28 -9.07 3.35
N LEU A 62 -25.46 -7.75 3.23
CA LEU A 62 -26.62 -7.01 3.72
C LEU A 62 -27.41 -6.31 2.59
N GLY A 63 -26.98 -6.39 1.32
CA GLY A 63 -27.55 -5.57 0.25
C GLY A 63 -28.85 -6.07 -0.39
N ALA A 64 -29.33 -7.28 -0.08
CA ALA A 64 -30.41 -7.89 -0.87
C ALA A 64 -31.84 -7.50 -0.43
N HIS A 65 -32.11 -7.22 0.85
CA HIS A 65 -33.49 -7.06 1.38
C HIS A 65 -33.57 -6.28 2.71
N ILE A 66 -32.92 -5.10 2.84
CA ILE A 66 -32.63 -4.52 4.17
C ILE A 66 -33.00 -3.03 4.28
N ASP A 67 -33.55 -2.66 5.43
CA ASP A 67 -33.70 -1.27 5.88
C ASP A 67 -32.38 -0.76 6.47
N LEU A 68 -31.76 0.19 5.76
CA LEU A 68 -30.52 0.85 6.18
C LEU A 68 -30.81 2.28 6.66
N LEU A 69 -30.43 2.55 7.90
CA LEU A 69 -30.63 3.83 8.57
C LEU A 69 -29.29 4.51 8.88
N GLY A 70 -29.21 5.82 8.65
CA GLY A 70 -28.09 6.64 9.10
C GLY A 70 -28.26 7.08 10.55
N LEU A 71 -27.15 7.23 11.26
CA LEU A 71 -27.13 7.64 12.66
C LEU A 71 -26.26 8.88 12.84
N ALA A 72 -26.77 9.88 13.55
CA ALA A 72 -25.99 11.05 13.92
C ALA A 72 -25.15 10.77 15.17
N GLU A 73 -23.86 11.08 15.09
CA GLU A 73 -22.92 10.97 16.20
C GLU A 73 -22.59 12.38 16.72
N GLU A 74 -23.19 12.77 17.84
CA GLU A 74 -23.01 14.11 18.44
C GLU A 74 -21.94 14.16 19.54
N SER A 75 -21.41 13.01 19.98
CA SER A 75 -20.48 12.93 21.12
C SER A 75 -19.21 12.16 20.79
N TYR A 76 -18.15 12.38 21.57
CA TYR A 76 -16.87 11.66 21.47
C TYR A 76 -16.95 10.16 21.86
N ASP A 77 -18.07 9.69 22.42
CA ASP A 77 -18.27 8.28 22.72
C ASP A 77 -18.83 7.55 21.50
N ALA A 78 -18.09 6.54 21.04
CA ALA A 78 -18.49 5.70 19.92
C ALA A 78 -19.88 5.08 20.13
N LEU A 79 -20.68 5.06 19.07
CA LEU A 79 -22.00 4.44 19.06
C LEU A 79 -21.92 2.93 19.42
N SER A 80 -22.96 2.45 20.08
CA SER A 80 -23.17 1.04 20.45
C SER A 80 -24.66 0.78 20.65
N PHE A 81 -25.12 -0.48 20.55
CA PHE A 81 -26.53 -0.80 20.80
C PHE A 81 -27.01 -0.37 22.19
N ALA A 82 -26.15 -0.48 23.20
CA ALA A 82 -26.46 0.01 24.55
C ALA A 82 -26.75 1.52 24.59
N ARG A 83 -26.14 2.30 23.69
CA ARG A 83 -26.42 3.74 23.53
C ARG A 83 -27.67 3.97 22.68
N LEU A 84 -27.84 3.21 21.60
CA LEU A 84 -28.99 3.34 20.70
C LEU A 84 -30.32 3.01 21.40
N LEU A 85 -30.33 2.15 22.41
CA LEU A 85 -31.51 1.75 23.18
C LEU A 85 -31.89 2.73 24.32
N ARG A 86 -31.18 3.86 24.49
CA ARG A 86 -31.49 4.84 25.53
C ARG A 86 -32.63 5.75 25.08
N ASP A 87 -33.63 5.92 25.94
CA ASP A 87 -34.78 6.82 25.74
C ASP A 87 -34.63 8.17 26.49
N ASP A 88 -33.40 8.55 26.82
CA ASP A 88 -33.10 9.76 27.57
C ASP A 88 -32.68 10.93 26.64
N ARG A 89 -32.21 12.03 27.23
CA ARG A 89 -31.73 13.21 26.47
C ARG A 89 -30.51 12.91 25.57
N SER A 90 -29.91 11.73 25.68
CA SER A 90 -28.82 11.26 24.84
C SER A 90 -29.26 10.25 23.77
N ALA A 91 -30.56 10.10 23.55
CA ALA A 91 -31.13 9.29 22.48
C ALA A 91 -30.54 9.69 21.12
N VAL A 92 -30.13 8.67 20.36
CA VAL A 92 -29.44 8.86 19.08
C VAL A 92 -30.48 9.12 17.98
N PRO A 93 -30.47 10.28 17.30
CA PRO A 93 -31.43 10.57 16.25
C PRO A 93 -31.09 9.81 14.95
N ILE A 94 -32.13 9.43 14.21
CA ILE A 94 -32.00 8.94 12.84
C ILE A 94 -31.59 10.12 11.97
N ALA A 95 -30.59 9.90 11.11
CA ALA A 95 -29.99 10.92 10.27
C ALA A 95 -29.80 10.42 8.84
N PRO A 96 -29.55 11.31 7.86
CA PRO A 96 -29.14 10.90 6.53
C PRO A 96 -27.88 10.03 6.57
N LEU A 97 -27.75 9.11 5.63
CA LEU A 97 -26.54 8.31 5.48
C LEU A 97 -25.34 9.21 5.17
N GLN A 98 -24.28 9.05 5.94
CA GLN A 98 -23.04 9.82 5.80
C GLN A 98 -21.96 8.92 5.22
N TYR A 99 -21.25 9.44 4.21
CA TYR A 99 -20.17 8.73 3.54
C TYR A 99 -18.89 9.55 3.59
N SER A 100 -17.78 8.86 3.80
CA SER A 100 -16.43 9.40 3.66
C SER A 100 -15.76 8.73 2.45
N ASP A 101 -15.05 9.53 1.65
CA ASP A 101 -14.28 9.05 0.50
C ASP A 101 -12.92 8.52 0.97
N VAL A 102 -12.53 7.34 0.48
CA VAL A 102 -11.24 6.70 0.79
C VAL A 102 -10.46 6.55 -0.51
N ASP A 103 -9.26 7.14 -0.57
CA ASP A 103 -8.37 6.95 -1.71
C ASP A 103 -7.78 5.54 -1.69
N ILE A 104 -8.17 4.76 -2.69
CA ILE A 104 -7.65 3.42 -2.95
C ILE A 104 -6.67 3.41 -4.12
N GLY A 105 -6.25 4.57 -4.63
CA GLY A 105 -5.38 4.69 -5.80
C GLY A 105 -6.06 4.42 -7.14
N GLU A 106 -7.39 4.42 -7.17
CA GLU A 106 -8.18 4.29 -8.40
C GLU A 106 -8.60 5.67 -8.93
N GLY A 107 -9.18 5.72 -10.13
CA GLY A 107 -9.61 6.98 -10.75
C GLY A 107 -10.62 7.75 -9.91
N ASN A 108 -11.47 7.05 -9.16
CA ASN A 108 -12.41 7.60 -8.20
C ASN A 108 -12.14 7.01 -6.81
N PRO A 109 -12.26 7.80 -5.73
CA PRO A 109 -12.19 7.26 -4.38
C PRO A 109 -13.37 6.32 -4.10
N SER A 110 -13.18 5.38 -3.18
CA SER A 110 -14.25 4.50 -2.73
C SER A 110 -15.06 5.18 -1.65
N ARG A 111 -16.39 5.13 -1.77
CA ARG A 111 -17.31 5.65 -0.76
C ARG A 111 -17.50 4.64 0.36
N CYS A 112 -17.29 5.05 1.60
CA CYS A 112 -17.51 4.20 2.77
C CYS A 112 -18.48 4.87 3.76
N LEU A 113 -19.47 4.11 4.24
CA LEU A 113 -20.45 4.59 5.21
C LEU A 113 -19.77 4.90 6.54
N ASP A 114 -20.07 6.04 7.16
CA ASP A 114 -19.55 6.46 8.46
C ASP A 114 -20.22 5.72 9.61
N ASN A 115 -21.53 5.90 9.76
CA ASN A 115 -22.34 5.25 10.77
C ASN A 115 -23.62 4.73 10.13
N GLY A 116 -23.94 3.46 10.35
CA GLY A 116 -25.09 2.81 9.74
C GLY A 116 -25.70 1.72 10.60
N LEU A 117 -27.02 1.62 10.57
CA LEU A 117 -27.79 0.57 11.23
C LEU A 117 -28.60 -0.18 10.17
N TRP A 118 -28.35 -1.48 10.06
CA TRP A 118 -29.10 -2.39 9.19
C TRP A 118 -30.06 -3.23 10.05
N LEU A 119 -31.33 -3.29 9.65
CA LEU A 119 -32.34 -4.17 10.24
C LEU A 119 -32.58 -5.37 9.33
N CYS A 120 -32.21 -6.56 9.79
CA CYS A 120 -32.02 -7.72 8.93
C CYS A 120 -32.87 -8.89 9.41
N GLU A 121 -33.62 -9.53 8.51
CA GLU A 121 -34.30 -10.79 8.79
C GLU A 121 -33.73 -11.91 7.91
N GLN A 122 -33.26 -13.00 8.53
CA GLN A 122 -32.76 -14.18 7.83
C GLN A 122 -33.28 -15.44 8.50
N ASP A 123 -33.85 -16.36 7.73
CA ASP A 123 -34.43 -17.62 8.23
C ASP A 123 -35.44 -17.41 9.38
N GLY A 124 -36.20 -16.30 9.35
CA GLY A 124 -37.15 -15.90 10.40
C GLY A 124 -36.50 -15.34 11.67
N LEU A 125 -35.19 -15.09 11.67
CA LEU A 125 -34.45 -14.46 12.76
C LEU A 125 -34.15 -13.00 12.45
N ARG A 126 -34.78 -12.12 13.24
CA ARG A 126 -34.48 -10.69 13.26
C ARG A 126 -33.15 -10.43 13.96
N HIS A 127 -32.31 -9.64 13.32
CA HIS A 127 -31.05 -9.16 13.87
C HIS A 127 -30.75 -7.77 13.35
N ALA A 128 -29.96 -7.00 14.10
CA ALA A 128 -29.53 -5.68 13.71
C ALA A 128 -28.00 -5.63 13.64
N VAL A 129 -27.46 -4.97 12.62
CA VAL A 129 -26.02 -4.76 12.45
C VAL A 129 -25.75 -3.26 12.52
N LEU A 130 -24.80 -2.88 13.36
CA LEU A 130 -24.37 -1.50 13.58
C LEU A 130 -22.92 -1.36 13.12
N LEU A 131 -22.66 -0.49 12.15
CA LEU A 131 -21.32 -0.03 11.77
C LEU A 131 -21.07 1.35 12.35
N CYS A 132 -19.90 1.52 12.95
CA CYS A 132 -19.44 2.82 13.43
C CYS A 132 -17.98 3.06 13.06
N ALA A 133 -17.70 4.23 12.48
CA ALA A 133 -16.34 4.70 12.29
C ALA A 133 -15.80 5.22 13.64
N ASN A 134 -15.00 4.41 14.34
CA ASN A 134 -14.41 4.81 15.62
C ASN A 134 -13.27 5.83 15.38
N ARG A 135 -13.52 7.09 15.76
CA ARG A 135 -12.57 8.21 15.69
C ARG A 135 -11.99 8.55 17.08
N GLU A 136 -11.46 7.56 17.81
CA GLU A 136 -10.75 7.83 19.07
C GLU A 136 -9.46 8.62 18.81
N SER A 137 -9.37 9.86 19.32
CA SER A 137 -8.28 10.82 19.07
C SER A 137 -6.86 10.38 19.43
N ARG A 138 -6.67 9.20 20.03
CA ARG A 138 -5.37 8.66 20.47
C ARG A 138 -5.02 7.27 19.93
N ARG A 139 -5.92 6.61 19.18
CA ARG A 139 -5.67 5.30 18.58
C ARG A 139 -5.81 5.39 17.07
N GLU A 140 -5.28 4.40 16.36
CA GLU A 140 -5.56 4.28 14.92
C GLU A 140 -7.08 4.24 14.72
N PRO A 141 -7.64 5.06 13.81
CA PRO A 141 -9.05 5.02 13.50
C PRO A 141 -9.40 3.61 13.02
N GLY A 142 -10.51 3.08 13.51
CA GLY A 142 -10.95 1.71 13.23
C GLY A 142 -12.44 1.67 12.93
N ILE A 143 -12.91 0.53 12.45
CA ILE A 143 -14.33 0.31 12.21
C ILE A 143 -14.81 -0.64 13.29
N ARG A 144 -15.86 -0.26 13.99
CA ARG A 144 -16.53 -1.14 14.93
C ARG A 144 -17.79 -1.67 14.26
N ILE A 145 -17.96 -2.98 14.34
CA ILE A 145 -19.19 -3.66 13.91
C ILE A 145 -19.77 -4.34 15.14
N GLU A 146 -21.02 -4.03 15.44
CA GLU A 146 -21.79 -4.66 16.50
C GLU A 146 -23.01 -5.36 15.89
N ILE A 147 -23.31 -6.56 16.35
CA ILE A 147 -24.48 -7.34 15.91
C ILE A 147 -25.36 -7.62 17.12
N MET A 148 -26.64 -7.26 17.04
CA MET A 148 -27.66 -7.56 18.04
C MET A 148 -28.61 -8.62 17.52
N VAL A 149 -28.80 -9.70 18.28
CA VAL A 149 -29.65 -10.84 17.90
C VAL A 149 -30.18 -11.56 19.14
N SER A 150 -31.21 -12.40 18.98
CA SER A 150 -31.71 -13.27 20.04
C SER A 150 -30.63 -14.22 20.58
N ALA A 151 -30.58 -14.39 21.91
CA ALA A 151 -29.73 -15.34 22.59
C ALA A 151 -30.06 -16.79 22.17
N GLY A 152 -29.03 -17.60 21.96
CA GLY A 152 -29.17 -19.02 21.61
C GLY A 152 -28.27 -19.43 20.44
N SER A 153 -28.35 -20.71 20.08
CA SER A 153 -27.52 -21.30 19.02
C SER A 153 -27.79 -20.68 17.64
N ALA A 154 -29.04 -20.36 17.34
CA ALA A 154 -29.42 -19.77 16.06
C ALA A 154 -28.87 -18.34 15.89
N GLY A 155 -28.98 -17.50 16.93
CA GLY A 155 -28.37 -16.17 16.93
C GLY A 155 -26.84 -16.21 16.87
N ALA A 156 -26.22 -17.13 17.62
CA ALA A 156 -24.77 -17.34 17.54
C ALA A 156 -24.31 -17.75 16.13
N ALA A 157 -25.11 -18.55 15.41
CA ALA A 157 -24.81 -18.93 14.03
C ALA A 157 -24.86 -17.72 13.07
N VAL A 158 -25.81 -16.80 13.24
CA VAL A 158 -25.87 -15.53 12.46
C VAL A 158 -24.61 -14.71 12.70
N VAL A 159 -24.24 -14.49 13.96
CA VAL A 159 -23.04 -13.73 14.34
C VAL A 159 -21.77 -14.34 13.74
N GLN A 160 -21.61 -15.67 13.84
CA GLN A 160 -20.47 -16.37 13.28
C GLN A 160 -20.40 -16.27 11.75
N ARG A 161 -21.54 -16.36 11.04
CA ARG A 161 -21.57 -16.18 9.59
C ARG A 161 -21.20 -14.75 9.18
N CYS A 162 -21.80 -13.75 9.82
CA CYS A 162 -21.53 -12.34 9.49
C CYS A 162 -20.07 -11.99 9.74
N PHE A 163 -19.54 -12.28 10.94
CA PHE A 163 -18.14 -11.99 11.22
C PHE A 163 -17.17 -12.86 10.43
N GLY A 164 -17.50 -14.13 10.16
CA GLY A 164 -16.69 -15.00 9.31
C GLY A 164 -16.55 -14.42 7.90
N ALA A 165 -17.64 -13.95 7.30
CA ALA A 165 -17.60 -13.33 5.98
C ALA A 165 -16.85 -11.98 5.97
N LEU A 166 -16.94 -11.18 7.04
CA LEU A 166 -16.15 -9.95 7.19
C LEU A 166 -14.65 -10.26 7.34
N GLU A 167 -14.30 -11.29 8.11
CA GLU A 167 -12.92 -11.75 8.27
C GLU A 167 -12.37 -12.30 6.95
N ASP A 168 -13.15 -13.10 6.23
CA ASP A 168 -12.77 -13.62 4.92
C ASP A 168 -12.55 -12.48 3.92
N ALA A 169 -13.38 -11.43 3.95
CA ALA A 169 -13.18 -10.25 3.11
C ALA A 169 -11.90 -9.49 3.46
N VAL A 170 -11.61 -9.31 4.75
CA VAL A 170 -10.37 -8.68 5.21
C VAL A 170 -9.14 -9.52 4.88
N GLN A 171 -9.23 -10.85 4.96
CA GLN A 171 -8.11 -11.74 4.61
C GLN A 171 -7.91 -11.84 3.10
N SER A 172 -8.99 -11.81 2.32
CA SER A 172 -8.95 -11.85 0.86
C SER A 172 -8.70 -10.48 0.22
N ALA A 173 -8.41 -9.46 1.04
CA ALA A 173 -8.24 -8.05 0.68
C ALA A 173 -7.69 -7.88 -0.74
N ARG A 174 -8.49 -7.21 -1.58
CA ARG A 174 -8.11 -6.92 -2.98
C ARG A 174 -7.83 -5.46 -3.23
N THR A 175 -8.31 -4.59 -2.35
CA THR A 175 -8.26 -3.14 -2.53
C THR A 175 -6.86 -2.62 -2.85
N TYR A 176 -5.82 -3.15 -2.19
CA TYR A 176 -4.44 -2.68 -2.38
C TYR A 176 -3.54 -3.64 -3.16
N ARG A 177 -4.10 -4.64 -3.84
CA ARG A 177 -3.31 -5.59 -4.64
C ARG A 177 -2.69 -4.90 -5.84
N GLY A 178 -1.39 -5.14 -6.07
CA GLY A 178 -0.62 -4.48 -7.12
C GLY A 178 -0.37 -3.00 -6.88
N LYS A 179 -0.76 -2.46 -5.71
CA LYS A 179 -0.58 -1.06 -5.34
C LYS A 179 0.66 -0.88 -4.48
N ILE A 180 1.23 0.31 -4.56
CA ILE A 180 2.39 0.73 -3.77
C ILE A 180 1.91 1.68 -2.67
N LEU A 181 2.17 1.34 -1.42
CA LEU A 181 1.67 2.05 -0.25
C LEU A 181 2.81 2.61 0.60
N SER A 182 2.57 3.75 1.24
CA SER A 182 3.34 4.24 2.39
C SER A 182 2.42 4.78 3.49
N LEU A 183 2.90 4.87 4.72
CA LEU A 183 2.21 5.51 5.84
C LEU A 183 2.60 7.00 5.93
N GLU A 184 1.65 7.86 6.28
CA GLU A 184 1.91 9.29 6.49
C GLU A 184 2.09 9.62 7.97
N GLU A 185 3.22 10.25 8.33
CA GLU A 185 3.49 10.76 9.69
C GLU A 185 2.76 12.10 9.97
N SER A 186 1.43 12.11 9.94
CA SER A 186 0.54 13.22 10.37
C SER A 186 0.54 14.56 9.62
N SER A 187 -0.69 15.06 9.47
CA SER A 187 -1.14 16.44 9.22
C SER A 187 -0.74 17.07 7.89
N ASN A 188 -1.25 16.50 6.80
CA ASN A 188 -1.68 17.36 5.72
C ASN A 188 -2.80 18.28 6.25
N TYR A 189 -2.68 19.59 6.02
CA TYR A 189 -3.62 20.67 6.39
C TYR A 189 -5.03 20.52 5.76
N ARG A 190 -5.34 19.35 5.18
CA ARG A 190 -6.56 19.00 4.44
C ARG A 190 -7.59 18.23 5.27
N GLY A 191 -7.30 17.90 6.53
CA GLY A 191 -8.29 17.29 7.43
C GLY A 191 -8.62 15.82 7.14
N GLU A 192 -7.85 15.12 6.32
CA GLU A 192 -8.00 13.68 6.06
C GLU A 192 -6.88 12.87 6.72
N SER A 193 -7.23 11.69 7.24
CA SER A 193 -6.49 10.93 8.27
C SER A 193 -5.08 10.43 7.92
N ARG A 194 -4.31 10.18 8.99
CA ARG A 194 -3.06 9.39 9.16
C ARG A 194 -3.08 7.94 8.61
N GLY A 195 -3.75 7.64 7.50
CA GLY A 195 -4.08 6.27 7.13
C GLY A 195 -3.01 5.57 6.29
N ILE A 196 -3.11 5.71 4.98
CA ILE A 196 -2.28 5.06 3.96
C ILE A 196 -2.25 5.98 2.75
N ASN A 197 -1.07 6.20 2.18
CA ASN A 197 -0.89 6.88 0.90
C ASN A 197 -0.67 5.85 -0.20
N VAL A 198 -1.48 5.90 -1.26
CA VAL A 198 -1.39 5.02 -2.42
C VAL A 198 -0.65 5.72 -3.55
N HIS A 199 0.56 5.25 -3.85
CA HIS A 199 1.40 5.83 -4.89
C HIS A 199 0.96 5.39 -6.28
N ARG A 200 0.64 6.37 -7.14
CA ARG A 200 0.34 6.16 -8.56
C ARG A 200 1.61 6.33 -9.40
N LEU A 201 2.53 5.38 -9.28
CA LEU A 201 3.77 5.39 -10.05
C LEU A 201 3.54 4.80 -11.45
N PRO A 202 4.22 5.33 -12.50
CA PRO A 202 4.21 4.71 -13.81
C PRO A 202 4.67 3.25 -13.74
N THR A 203 4.00 2.38 -14.49
CA THR A 203 4.42 0.99 -14.65
C THR A 203 5.77 0.96 -15.34
N VAL A 204 6.65 0.06 -14.89
CA VAL A 204 7.99 -0.11 -15.45
C VAL A 204 8.04 -1.42 -16.22
N GLY A 205 8.24 -1.34 -17.53
CA GLY A 205 8.37 -2.49 -18.41
C GLY A 205 9.72 -3.22 -18.25
N ARG A 206 9.78 -4.46 -18.71
CA ARG A 206 11.01 -5.28 -18.68
C ARG A 206 12.16 -4.65 -19.46
N ASP A 207 11.85 -4.00 -20.59
CA ASP A 207 12.82 -3.38 -21.48
C ASP A 207 13.39 -2.07 -20.92
N GLU A 208 12.73 -1.49 -19.91
CA GLU A 208 13.17 -0.26 -19.24
C GLU A 208 14.16 -0.55 -18.09
N VAL A 209 14.29 -1.82 -17.68
CA VAL A 209 15.27 -2.24 -16.67
C VAL A 209 16.52 -2.78 -17.35
N ILE A 210 17.51 -1.89 -17.48
CA ILE A 210 18.80 -2.21 -18.07
C ILE A 210 19.76 -2.68 -16.98
N LEU A 211 19.88 -3.99 -16.84
CA LEU A 211 20.82 -4.65 -15.93
C LEU A 211 21.61 -5.74 -16.69
N PRO A 212 22.78 -6.17 -16.19
CA PRO A 212 23.47 -7.32 -16.75
C PRO A 212 22.60 -8.58 -16.70
N GLU A 213 22.71 -9.43 -17.72
CA GLU A 213 21.89 -10.64 -17.86
C GLU A 213 21.96 -11.55 -16.63
N ARG A 214 23.16 -11.70 -16.05
CA ARG A 214 23.35 -12.47 -14.82
C ARG A 214 22.57 -11.89 -13.63
N THR A 215 22.53 -10.57 -13.50
CA THR A 215 21.79 -9.88 -12.42
C THR A 215 20.29 -10.08 -12.60
N LEU A 216 19.79 -10.00 -13.83
CA LEU A 216 18.39 -10.24 -14.16
C LEU A 216 17.97 -11.67 -13.84
N GLN A 217 18.76 -12.67 -14.24
CA GLN A 217 18.50 -14.07 -13.92
C GLN A 217 18.47 -14.33 -12.41
N LEU A 218 19.35 -13.66 -11.64
CA LEU A 218 19.32 -13.73 -10.18
C LEU A 218 18.05 -13.10 -9.61
N LEU A 219 17.60 -11.97 -10.15
CA LEU A 219 16.38 -11.30 -9.75
C LEU A 219 15.15 -12.17 -10.03
N ASP A 220 15.02 -12.67 -11.26
CA ASP A 220 13.91 -13.51 -11.71
C ASP A 220 13.83 -14.80 -10.89
N ARG A 221 14.96 -15.47 -10.67
CA ARG A 221 15.02 -16.69 -9.86
C ARG A 221 14.62 -16.45 -8.41
N ASN A 222 15.11 -15.35 -7.80
CA ASN A 222 14.95 -15.14 -6.37
C ASN A 222 13.66 -14.41 -6.00
N VAL A 223 13.05 -13.67 -6.92
CA VAL A 223 11.82 -12.92 -6.70
C VAL A 223 10.66 -13.58 -7.45
N LEU A 224 10.64 -13.49 -8.77
CA LEU A 224 9.47 -13.85 -9.59
C LEU A 224 9.19 -15.36 -9.54
N ASN A 225 10.20 -16.18 -9.80
CA ASN A 225 10.07 -17.63 -9.76
C ASN A 225 9.79 -18.11 -8.32
N PHE A 226 10.46 -17.52 -7.33
CA PHE A 226 10.21 -17.83 -5.93
C PHE A 226 8.73 -17.63 -5.56
N VAL A 227 8.17 -16.47 -5.91
CA VAL A 227 6.75 -16.16 -5.69
C VAL A 227 5.85 -17.22 -6.34
N ASN A 228 6.11 -17.59 -7.59
CA ASN A 228 5.32 -18.61 -8.31
C ASN A 228 5.40 -20.02 -7.69
N THR A 229 6.49 -20.32 -6.97
CA THR A 229 6.71 -21.62 -6.31
C THR A 229 6.27 -21.67 -4.84
N ARG A 230 5.73 -20.57 -4.26
CA ARG A 230 5.40 -20.49 -2.83
C ARG A 230 4.45 -21.59 -2.34
N ASP A 231 3.42 -21.92 -3.11
CA ASP A 231 2.48 -22.98 -2.73
C ASP A 231 3.15 -24.35 -2.66
N GLN A 232 4.12 -24.60 -3.53
CA GLN A 232 4.90 -25.84 -3.54
C GLN A 232 5.85 -25.88 -2.34
N LEU A 233 6.52 -24.77 -2.02
CA LEU A 233 7.36 -24.65 -0.83
C LEU A 233 6.56 -24.88 0.45
N ARG A 234 5.35 -24.31 0.55
CA ARG A 234 4.45 -24.51 1.69
C ARG A 234 4.09 -25.99 1.88
N ARG A 235 3.78 -26.71 0.80
CA ARG A 235 3.51 -28.17 0.85
C ARG A 235 4.73 -28.98 1.31
N LEU A 236 5.94 -28.48 1.05
CA LEU A 236 7.20 -29.09 1.50
C LEU A 236 7.62 -28.63 2.90
N GLY A 237 6.78 -27.87 3.61
CA GLY A 237 7.10 -27.32 4.94
C GLY A 237 8.25 -26.31 4.92
N GLN A 238 8.54 -25.71 3.77
CA GLN A 238 9.61 -24.72 3.61
C GLN A 238 9.07 -23.30 3.79
N SER A 239 9.96 -22.40 4.23
CA SER A 239 9.65 -20.98 4.42
C SER A 239 9.19 -20.30 3.13
N THR A 240 8.08 -19.56 3.19
CA THR A 240 7.58 -18.72 2.08
C THR A 240 7.98 -17.25 2.20
N ARG A 241 8.54 -16.85 3.35
CA ARG A 241 9.24 -15.57 3.52
C ARG A 241 10.64 -15.62 2.91
N LYS A 242 11.09 -14.49 2.37
CA LYS A 242 12.42 -14.33 1.77
C LYS A 242 12.93 -12.90 1.90
N GLY A 243 14.21 -12.73 2.16
CA GLY A 243 14.89 -11.43 2.21
C GLY A 243 15.92 -11.26 1.10
N ILE A 244 15.84 -10.14 0.41
CA ILE A 244 16.73 -9.78 -0.70
C ILE A 244 17.39 -8.43 -0.40
N LEU A 245 18.71 -8.37 -0.60
CA LEU A 245 19.47 -7.14 -0.49
C LEU A 245 19.95 -6.72 -1.89
N LEU A 246 19.48 -5.58 -2.38
CA LEU A 246 20.00 -4.92 -3.57
C LEU A 246 21.11 -3.95 -3.17
N TYR A 247 22.33 -4.18 -3.65
CA TYR A 247 23.47 -3.32 -3.32
C TYR A 247 24.21 -2.86 -4.58
N GLY A 248 24.87 -1.71 -4.50
CA GLY A 248 25.70 -1.21 -5.59
C GLY A 248 25.83 0.32 -5.53
N PRO A 249 26.60 0.92 -6.44
CA PRO A 249 26.82 2.37 -6.46
C PRO A 249 25.50 3.17 -6.51
N PRO A 250 25.49 4.42 -6.02
CA PRO A 250 24.33 5.29 -6.17
C PRO A 250 24.03 5.55 -7.66
N GLY A 251 22.75 5.72 -8.00
CA GLY A 251 22.33 6.04 -9.36
C GLY A 251 22.35 4.87 -10.37
N THR A 252 22.56 3.61 -9.93
CA THR A 252 22.52 2.43 -10.82
C THR A 252 21.12 1.85 -11.05
N GLY A 253 20.09 2.39 -10.39
CA GLY A 253 18.69 1.97 -10.63
C GLY A 253 18.12 0.97 -9.62
N LYS A 254 18.62 0.91 -8.39
CA LYS A 254 18.05 0.05 -7.32
C LYS A 254 16.56 0.34 -7.07
N THR A 255 16.18 1.60 -6.84
CA THR A 255 14.77 2.03 -6.72
C THR A 255 13.96 1.76 -7.99
N HIS A 256 14.56 1.91 -9.17
CA HIS A 256 13.89 1.57 -10.43
C HIS A 256 13.61 0.07 -10.55
N THR A 257 14.53 -0.77 -10.09
CA THR A 257 14.38 -2.23 -10.04
C THR A 257 13.25 -2.64 -9.10
N ILE A 258 13.11 -1.97 -7.94
CA ILE A 258 11.97 -2.18 -7.03
C ILE A 258 10.65 -1.87 -7.72
N ARG A 259 10.54 -0.75 -8.45
CA ARG A 259 9.32 -0.39 -9.16
C ARG A 259 8.95 -1.42 -10.24
N TYR A 260 9.96 -1.94 -10.93
CA TYR A 260 9.78 -3.06 -11.86
C TYR A 260 9.25 -4.31 -11.15
N LEU A 261 9.82 -4.70 -10.01
CA LEU A 261 9.33 -5.84 -9.23
C LEU A 261 7.89 -5.63 -8.77
N ALA A 262 7.55 -4.45 -8.26
CA ALA A 262 6.19 -4.11 -7.84
C ALA A 262 5.19 -4.23 -9.00
N THR A 263 5.58 -3.77 -10.20
CA THR A 263 4.77 -3.89 -11.43
C THR A 263 4.55 -5.35 -11.85
N HIS A 264 5.58 -6.19 -11.71
CA HIS A 264 5.56 -7.60 -12.13
C HIS A 264 5.07 -8.56 -11.04
N LEU A 265 4.61 -8.04 -9.90
CA LEU A 265 3.99 -8.78 -8.81
C LEU A 265 2.58 -8.21 -8.52
N PRO A 266 1.63 -8.25 -9.49
CA PRO A 266 0.31 -7.65 -9.31
C PRO A 266 -0.54 -8.30 -8.21
N GLY A 267 -0.20 -9.54 -7.82
CA GLY A 267 -0.82 -10.22 -6.68
C GLY A 267 -0.32 -9.76 -5.31
N HIS A 268 0.71 -8.91 -5.27
CA HIS A 268 1.34 -8.45 -4.03
C HIS A 268 0.98 -7.00 -3.76
N THR A 269 0.81 -6.67 -2.49
CA THR A 269 0.82 -5.27 -2.06
C THR A 269 2.24 -4.86 -1.73
N THR A 270 2.70 -3.74 -2.28
CA THR A 270 4.05 -3.23 -2.03
C THR A 270 4.00 -2.15 -0.96
N LEU A 271 4.76 -2.29 0.11
CA LEU A 271 4.94 -1.26 1.13
C LEU A 271 6.33 -0.68 0.97
N ILE A 272 6.44 0.63 0.73
CA ILE A 272 7.73 1.34 0.65
C ILE A 272 7.95 2.10 1.94
N ILE A 273 9.08 1.83 2.59
CA ILE A 273 9.52 2.46 3.83
C ILE A 273 10.81 3.24 3.54
N THR A 274 10.76 4.55 3.72
CA THR A 274 11.95 5.40 3.68
C THR A 274 12.66 5.41 5.04
N ALA A 275 13.90 5.90 5.08
CA ALA A 275 14.66 6.01 6.33
C ALA A 275 13.94 6.86 7.39
N GLU A 276 13.18 7.89 6.98
CA GLU A 276 12.42 8.75 7.89
C GLU A 276 11.24 8.02 8.53
N GLN A 277 10.58 7.14 7.77
CA GLN A 277 9.37 6.41 8.20
C GLN A 277 9.67 5.15 9.01
N ILE A 278 10.96 4.86 9.29
CA ILE A 278 11.36 3.64 10.01
C ILE A 278 10.86 3.63 11.47
N GLY A 279 10.49 4.80 12.02
CA GLY A 279 9.81 4.90 13.32
C GLY A 279 8.45 4.20 13.34
N LEU A 280 7.77 4.10 12.20
CA LEU A 280 6.49 3.42 12.01
C LEU A 280 6.63 1.94 11.62
N LEU A 281 7.82 1.35 11.74
CA LEU A 281 8.11 0.00 11.26
C LEU A 281 7.10 -1.05 11.76
N SER A 282 6.74 -1.06 13.05
CA SER A 282 5.78 -2.03 13.58
C SER A 282 4.38 -1.87 12.98
N ALA A 283 3.96 -0.65 12.64
CA ALA A 283 2.70 -0.41 11.94
C ALA A 283 2.75 -0.95 10.50
N TYR A 284 3.85 -0.71 9.78
CA TYR A 284 4.08 -1.30 8.46
C TYR A 284 4.08 -2.83 8.49
N MET A 285 4.68 -3.44 9.52
CA MET A 285 4.72 -4.90 9.64
C MET A 285 3.33 -5.48 9.96
N GLY A 286 2.54 -4.78 10.79
CA GLY A 286 1.13 -5.11 11.00
C GLY A 286 0.35 -5.09 9.69
N LEU A 287 0.51 -4.03 8.90
CA LEU A 287 -0.11 -3.88 7.59
C LEU A 287 0.37 -4.95 6.59
N ALA A 288 1.67 -5.25 6.57
CA ALA A 288 2.25 -6.27 5.70
C ALA A 288 1.68 -7.67 5.99
N ARG A 289 1.47 -7.99 7.28
CA ARG A 289 0.88 -9.25 7.72
C ARG A 289 -0.60 -9.35 7.35
N LEU A 290 -1.32 -8.23 7.37
CA LEU A 290 -2.73 -8.18 6.99
C LEU A 290 -2.92 -8.28 5.48
N LEU A 291 -2.09 -7.56 4.72
CA LEU A 291 -2.15 -7.47 3.26
C LEU A 291 -1.29 -8.53 2.57
N GLN A 292 -1.06 -9.70 3.18
CA GLN A 292 -0.31 -10.77 2.50
C GLN A 292 -1.09 -11.30 1.29
N PRO A 293 -0.44 -11.63 0.15
CA PRO A 293 0.99 -11.56 -0.11
C PRO A 293 1.50 -10.11 -0.21
N ALA A 294 2.65 -9.82 0.42
CA ALA A 294 3.20 -8.47 0.47
C ALA A 294 4.69 -8.42 0.12
N MET A 295 5.12 -7.31 -0.48
CA MET A 295 6.53 -6.96 -0.66
C MET A 295 6.84 -5.73 0.20
N VAL A 296 7.71 -5.89 1.20
CA VAL A 296 8.17 -4.79 2.06
C VAL A 296 9.52 -4.31 1.56
N VAL A 297 9.54 -3.07 1.10
CA VAL A 297 10.71 -2.40 0.53
C VAL A 297 11.25 -1.42 1.56
N ILE A 298 12.56 -1.48 1.80
CA ILE A 298 13.25 -0.54 2.69
C ILE A 298 14.41 0.06 1.93
N GLU A 299 14.30 1.35 1.63
CA GLU A 299 15.29 2.06 0.84
C GLU A 299 16.43 2.58 1.72
N ASP A 300 17.63 2.64 1.13
CA ASP A 300 18.85 3.19 1.74
C ASP A 300 19.08 2.77 3.19
N VAL A 301 19.08 1.46 3.46
CA VAL A 301 19.21 0.91 4.81
C VAL A 301 20.59 1.20 5.43
N ASP A 302 21.55 1.70 4.66
CA ASP A 302 22.80 2.24 5.21
C ASP A 302 22.61 3.53 6.03
N LEU A 303 21.53 4.29 5.80
CA LEU A 303 21.21 5.47 6.61
C LEU A 303 20.83 5.08 8.04
N ILE A 304 19.98 4.08 8.20
CA ILE A 304 19.56 3.54 9.51
C ILE A 304 20.67 2.72 10.19
N ALA A 305 21.63 2.19 9.42
CA ALA A 305 22.77 1.44 9.95
C ALA A 305 23.81 2.35 10.61
N ARG A 306 24.01 3.58 10.10
CA ARG A 306 25.01 4.51 10.62
C ARG A 306 24.66 5.12 11.97
N ASP A 307 23.37 5.17 12.31
CA ASP A 307 22.90 5.75 13.57
C ASP A 307 23.47 5.02 14.80
N ARG A 308 23.95 3.79 14.63
CA ARG A 308 24.76 3.06 15.63
C ARG A 308 25.95 3.84 16.19
N ARG A 309 26.55 4.78 15.45
CA ARG A 309 27.77 5.48 15.87
C ARG A 309 27.48 6.68 16.79
N ASN A 310 26.25 7.20 16.78
CA ASN A 310 25.86 8.42 17.52
C ASN A 310 24.78 8.19 18.58
N MET A 311 24.27 6.95 18.72
CA MET A 311 23.20 6.61 19.67
C MET A 311 23.71 6.45 21.11
N GLY A 312 22.93 6.96 22.07
CA GLY A 312 23.18 6.77 23.50
C GLY A 312 22.98 5.31 23.96
N PRO A 313 23.46 4.93 25.15
CA PRO A 313 23.51 3.54 25.63
C PRO A 313 22.14 2.84 25.82
N CYS A 314 21.02 3.54 25.64
CA CYS A 314 19.67 3.02 25.88
C CYS A 314 18.81 2.81 24.61
N GLU A 315 19.28 3.19 23.42
CA GLU A 315 18.49 3.06 22.20
C GLU A 315 18.91 1.85 21.36
N GLU A 316 17.98 0.92 21.12
CA GLU A 316 18.20 -0.13 20.14
C GLU A 316 18.33 0.49 18.74
N PRO A 317 19.44 0.23 18.02
CA PRO A 317 19.61 0.71 16.65
C PRO A 317 18.41 0.32 15.78
N LEU A 318 17.92 1.24 14.97
CA LEU A 318 16.75 1.04 14.09
C LEU A 318 16.91 -0.20 13.20
N LEU A 319 18.13 -0.47 12.73
CA LEU A 319 18.46 -1.69 11.99
C LEU A 319 18.21 -2.98 12.79
N ASN A 320 18.51 -2.99 14.09
CA ASN A 320 18.23 -4.17 14.93
C ASN A 320 16.73 -4.41 15.06
N ARG A 321 15.92 -3.34 15.21
CA ARG A 321 14.45 -3.44 15.26
C ARG A 321 13.91 -4.03 13.95
N LEU A 322 14.42 -3.57 12.82
CA LEU A 322 14.10 -4.16 11.51
C LEU A 322 14.37 -5.66 11.45
N LEU A 323 15.57 -6.07 11.84
CA LEU A 323 15.94 -7.49 11.82
C LEU A 323 15.09 -8.32 12.80
N ASN A 324 14.72 -7.75 13.96
CA ASN A 324 13.83 -8.40 14.93
C ASN A 324 12.41 -8.60 14.35
N GLU A 325 11.86 -7.61 13.64
CA GLU A 325 10.56 -7.72 12.97
C GLU A 325 10.58 -8.80 11.87
N MET A 326 11.67 -8.88 11.10
CA MET A 326 11.87 -9.94 10.09
C MET A 326 11.92 -11.34 10.72
N ASP A 327 12.51 -11.46 11.91
CA ASP A 327 12.60 -12.71 12.68
C ASP A 327 11.27 -13.11 13.33
N GLY A 328 10.47 -12.12 13.74
CA GLY A 328 9.14 -12.33 14.34
C GLY A 328 8.06 -12.78 13.35
N LEU A 329 8.40 -13.04 12.09
CA LEU A 329 7.47 -13.56 11.09
C LEU A 329 7.37 -15.08 11.15
N LYS A 330 6.15 -15.57 10.98
CA LYS A 330 5.91 -17.01 10.80
C LYS A 330 6.57 -17.49 9.50
N GLN A 331 6.96 -18.76 9.45
CA GLN A 331 7.63 -19.33 8.26
C GLN A 331 6.72 -19.38 7.03
N ASP A 332 5.41 -19.49 7.25
CA ASP A 332 4.36 -19.49 6.23
C ASP A 332 3.87 -18.08 5.85
N ALA A 333 4.52 -17.03 6.35
CA ALA A 333 4.20 -15.66 5.98
C ALA A 333 4.68 -15.37 4.54
N ASP A 334 3.75 -15.00 3.67
CA ASP A 334 3.96 -14.68 2.26
C ASP A 334 4.52 -13.25 2.07
N ILE A 335 5.55 -12.90 2.84
CA ILE A 335 6.20 -11.59 2.83
C ILE A 335 7.59 -11.67 2.19
N LEU A 336 7.82 -10.81 1.20
CA LEU A 336 9.12 -10.62 0.55
C LEU A 336 9.76 -9.32 1.05
N PHE A 337 10.95 -9.38 1.64
CA PHE A 337 11.72 -8.20 1.99
C PHE A 337 12.69 -7.82 0.87
N VAL A 338 12.69 -6.56 0.48
CA VAL A 338 13.66 -5.98 -0.46
C VAL A 338 14.32 -4.78 0.20
N LEU A 339 15.59 -4.94 0.57
CA LEU A 339 16.39 -3.89 1.19
C LEU A 339 17.34 -3.32 0.14
N THR A 340 17.59 -2.02 0.17
CA THR A 340 18.61 -1.41 -0.71
C THR A 340 19.72 -0.75 0.08
N THR A 341 20.94 -0.78 -0.46
CA THR A 341 22.07 -0.08 0.13
C THR A 341 23.05 0.44 -0.92
N ASN A 342 23.66 1.59 -0.63
CA ASN A 342 24.80 2.10 -1.40
C ASN A 342 26.15 1.71 -0.79
N ARG A 343 26.15 1.14 0.42
CA ARG A 343 27.36 0.83 1.21
C ARG A 343 27.23 -0.54 1.89
N PRO A 344 27.39 -1.65 1.15
CA PRO A 344 27.24 -3.00 1.70
C PRO A 344 28.15 -3.26 2.91
N GLN A 345 29.35 -2.66 2.95
CA GLN A 345 30.30 -2.78 4.06
C GLN A 345 29.76 -2.23 5.40
N ASP A 346 28.88 -1.22 5.37
CA ASP A 346 28.26 -0.68 6.59
C ASP A 346 27.23 -1.68 7.18
N LEU A 347 26.69 -2.58 6.36
CA LEU A 347 25.67 -3.56 6.74
C LEU A 347 26.22 -4.95 7.05
N GLU A 348 27.34 -5.33 6.43
CA GLU A 348 27.95 -6.64 6.59
C GLU A 348 28.17 -7.00 8.07
N ALA A 349 28.70 -6.06 8.86
CA ALA A 349 28.91 -6.25 10.30
C ALA A 349 27.60 -6.48 11.09
N ALA A 350 26.48 -5.92 10.64
CA ALA A 350 25.18 -6.08 11.29
C ALA A 350 24.46 -7.37 10.85
N LEU A 351 24.63 -7.78 9.59
CA LEU A 351 23.97 -8.95 9.00
C LEU A 351 24.72 -10.27 9.25
N ALA A 352 26.06 -10.24 9.34
CA ALA A 352 26.89 -11.43 9.53
C ALA A 352 26.55 -12.23 10.81
N GLY A 353 26.11 -11.54 11.88
CA GLY A 353 25.72 -12.18 13.14
C GLY A 353 24.34 -12.86 13.10
N ARG A 354 23.60 -12.77 11.99
CA ARG A 354 22.20 -13.18 11.90
C ARG A 354 21.90 -13.88 10.55
N PRO A 355 22.35 -15.13 10.34
CA PRO A 355 22.09 -15.86 9.10
C PRO A 355 20.59 -16.14 8.91
N GLY A 356 20.10 -16.16 7.66
CA GLY A 356 18.71 -16.49 7.31
C GLY A 356 17.69 -15.33 7.30
N ARG A 357 18.15 -14.08 7.36
CA ARG A 357 17.30 -12.87 7.19
C ARG A 357 17.44 -12.25 5.81
N ILE A 358 18.65 -12.32 5.25
CA ILE A 358 18.94 -12.02 3.85
C ILE A 358 19.34 -13.35 3.21
N ASP A 359 18.50 -13.87 2.34
CA ASP A 359 18.72 -15.12 1.62
C ASP A 359 19.59 -14.90 0.38
N GLN A 360 19.48 -13.71 -0.23
CA GLN A 360 20.23 -13.36 -1.42
C GLN A 360 20.62 -11.88 -1.42
N ALA A 361 21.92 -11.61 -1.56
CA ALA A 361 22.42 -10.31 -1.99
C ALA A 361 22.56 -10.29 -3.52
N ILE A 362 22.06 -9.24 -4.16
CA ILE A 362 22.11 -9.03 -5.61
C ILE A 362 22.79 -7.69 -5.87
N GLU A 363 23.90 -7.74 -6.59
CA GLU A 363 24.60 -6.53 -7.03
C GLU A 363 23.89 -5.88 -8.21
N VAL A 364 23.69 -4.56 -8.12
CA VAL A 364 23.23 -3.67 -9.18
C VAL A 364 24.44 -2.82 -9.61
N PRO A 365 25.29 -3.35 -10.52
CA PRO A 365 26.57 -2.72 -10.86
C PRO A 365 26.38 -1.51 -11.78
N LEU A 366 27.49 -0.85 -12.12
CA LEU A 366 27.51 0.11 -13.22
C LEU A 366 27.18 -0.58 -14.55
N PRO A 367 26.53 0.11 -15.50
CA PRO A 367 26.17 -0.48 -16.78
C PRO A 367 27.40 -0.85 -17.63
N ASP A 368 27.37 -2.04 -18.20
CA ASP A 368 28.32 -2.48 -19.23
C ASP A 368 28.09 -1.73 -20.56
N GLU A 369 28.94 -1.93 -21.56
CA GLU A 369 28.87 -1.21 -22.83
C GLU A 369 27.52 -1.36 -23.55
N SER A 370 26.99 -2.59 -23.55
CA SER A 370 25.66 -2.89 -24.10
C SER A 370 24.56 -2.15 -23.34
N GLY A 371 24.64 -2.18 -22.00
CA GLY A 371 23.73 -1.48 -21.11
C GLY A 371 23.78 0.04 -21.31
N ARG A 372 24.96 0.63 -21.45
CA ARG A 372 25.11 2.08 -21.72
C ARG A 372 24.45 2.47 -23.03
N SER A 373 24.65 1.69 -24.09
CA SER A 373 24.00 1.92 -25.39
C SER A 373 22.47 1.86 -25.28
N LYS A 374 21.94 0.88 -24.53
CA LYS A 374 20.49 0.77 -24.28
C LYS A 374 19.98 1.95 -23.44
N LEU A 375 20.71 2.39 -22.43
CA LEU A 375 20.35 3.53 -21.58
C LEU A 375 20.34 4.85 -22.37
N VAL A 376 21.31 5.06 -23.27
CA VAL A 376 21.34 6.22 -24.18
C VAL A 376 20.07 6.26 -25.03
N ARG A 377 19.68 5.14 -25.64
CA ARG A 377 18.44 5.05 -26.43
C ARG A 377 17.19 5.22 -25.57
N LEU A 378 17.17 4.64 -24.37
CA LEU A 378 16.04 4.72 -23.46
C LEU A 378 15.77 6.17 -23.01
N TYR A 379 16.82 6.86 -22.56
CA TYR A 379 16.69 8.24 -22.07
C TYR A 379 16.61 9.27 -23.20
N GLY A 380 17.12 8.95 -24.38
CA GLY A 380 17.05 9.79 -25.57
C GLY A 380 16.03 9.33 -26.61
N LYS A 381 14.99 8.59 -26.22
CA LYS A 381 14.02 7.99 -27.17
C LYS A 381 13.31 8.99 -28.09
N GLU A 382 13.17 10.24 -27.64
CA GLU A 382 12.55 11.34 -28.39
C GLU A 382 13.57 12.18 -29.18
N LEU A 383 14.87 11.89 -29.04
CA LEU A 383 15.94 12.61 -29.71
C LEU A 383 16.28 11.93 -31.05
N PRO A 384 16.67 12.70 -32.08
CA PRO A 384 17.16 12.17 -33.34
C PRO A 384 18.57 11.58 -33.18
N LEU A 385 18.64 10.39 -32.59
CA LEU A 385 19.88 9.65 -32.34
C LEU A 385 20.15 8.63 -33.44
N ASP A 386 21.25 8.81 -34.17
CA ASP A 386 21.78 7.77 -35.05
C ASP A 386 22.64 6.76 -34.25
N ASP A 387 22.98 5.63 -34.89
CA ASP A 387 23.77 4.59 -34.23
C ASP A 387 25.19 5.04 -33.87
N ALA A 388 25.77 5.97 -34.64
CA ALA A 388 27.11 6.48 -34.40
C ALA A 388 27.17 7.31 -33.11
N ILE A 389 26.20 8.20 -32.90
CA ILE A 389 26.02 9.00 -31.70
C ILE A 389 25.73 8.13 -30.49
N VAL A 390 24.91 7.08 -30.64
CA VAL A 390 24.64 6.15 -29.53
C VAL A 390 25.93 5.44 -29.10
N ILE A 391 26.71 4.92 -30.05
CA ILE A 391 27.98 4.24 -29.76
C ILE A 391 28.97 5.23 -29.12
N GLU A 392 29.06 6.45 -29.63
CA GLU A 392 29.95 7.47 -29.09
C GLU A 392 29.58 7.86 -27.65
N ALA A 393 28.30 8.16 -27.39
CA ALA A 393 27.81 8.50 -26.05
C ALA A 393 27.99 7.33 -25.07
N ALA A 394 27.76 6.09 -25.51
CA ALA A 394 28.00 4.89 -24.70
C ALA A 394 29.48 4.69 -24.37
N ARG A 395 30.38 4.92 -25.33
CA ARG A 395 31.83 4.85 -25.12
C ARG A 395 32.31 5.93 -24.15
N ARG A 396 31.83 7.16 -24.32
CA ARG A 396 32.23 8.32 -23.50
C ARG A 396 31.62 8.33 -22.09
N SER A 397 30.63 7.49 -21.83
CA SER A 397 30.01 7.32 -20.50
C SER A 397 30.55 6.11 -19.73
N GLU A 398 31.69 5.56 -20.12
CA GLU A 398 32.33 4.43 -19.43
C GLU A 398 32.57 4.72 -17.93
N GLY A 399 32.24 3.73 -17.09
CA GLY A 399 32.42 3.82 -15.64
C GLY A 399 31.44 4.77 -14.93
N THR A 400 30.40 5.25 -15.61
CA THR A 400 29.40 6.16 -15.03
C THR A 400 28.08 5.45 -14.68
N SER A 401 27.30 6.05 -13.78
CA SER A 401 26.00 5.52 -13.35
C SER A 401 24.88 5.71 -14.38
N CYS A 402 23.75 5.01 -14.21
CA CYS A 402 22.56 5.23 -15.05
C CYS A 402 22.02 6.67 -14.90
N ALA A 403 22.14 7.26 -13.71
CA ALA A 403 21.77 8.66 -13.47
C ALA A 403 22.66 9.64 -14.24
N PHE A 404 23.96 9.35 -14.36
CA PHE A 404 24.88 10.13 -15.19
C PHE A 404 24.44 10.15 -16.65
N ILE A 405 24.16 8.97 -17.21
CA ILE A 405 23.75 8.83 -18.62
C ILE A 405 22.42 9.55 -18.86
N LYS A 406 21.48 9.47 -17.92
CA LYS A 406 20.21 10.20 -18.00
C LYS A 406 20.43 11.72 -18.08
N GLU A 407 21.33 12.23 -17.25
CA GLU A 407 21.70 13.65 -17.26
C GLU A 407 22.46 14.04 -18.54
N LEU A 408 23.37 13.18 -19.02
CA LEU A 408 24.07 13.38 -20.30
C LEU A 408 23.06 13.54 -21.44
N MET A 409 22.04 12.68 -21.53
CA MET A 409 21.01 12.78 -22.56
C MET A 409 20.19 14.07 -22.44
N ARG A 410 19.91 14.51 -21.20
CA ARG A 410 19.21 15.79 -20.97
C ARG A 410 20.01 16.98 -21.48
N ARG A 411 21.33 17.00 -21.25
CA ARG A 411 22.21 18.10 -21.70
C ARG A 411 22.47 18.06 -23.20
N LEU A 412 22.62 16.87 -23.75
CA LEU A 412 22.73 16.68 -25.19
C LEU A 412 21.47 17.19 -25.91
N ALA A 413 20.27 16.98 -25.34
CA ALA A 413 19.04 17.60 -25.85
C ALA A 413 19.11 19.14 -25.82
N GLN A 414 19.66 19.72 -24.74
CA GLN A 414 19.80 21.18 -24.61
C GLN A 414 20.79 21.75 -25.63
N ALA A 415 21.93 21.09 -25.84
CA ALA A 415 22.92 21.48 -26.85
C ALA A 415 22.33 21.40 -28.27
N SER A 416 21.65 20.31 -28.60
CA SER A 416 20.97 20.14 -29.89
C SER A 416 19.90 21.21 -30.12
N LEU A 417 19.08 21.54 -29.10
CA LEU A 417 18.10 22.63 -29.16
C LEU A 417 18.76 24.00 -29.39
N ALA A 418 19.87 24.28 -28.69
CA ALA A 418 20.59 25.54 -28.84
C ALA A 418 21.25 25.68 -30.22
N ARG A 419 21.72 24.57 -30.80
CA ARG A 419 22.42 24.55 -32.08
C ARG A 419 21.48 24.64 -33.28
N ASP A 420 20.44 23.81 -33.34
CA ASP A 420 19.58 23.70 -34.52
C ASP A 420 18.08 23.51 -34.25
N GLY A 421 17.65 23.76 -33.01
CA GLY A 421 16.26 23.60 -32.60
C GLY A 421 15.86 22.15 -32.34
N GLY A 422 16.80 21.22 -32.19
CA GLY A 422 16.53 19.83 -31.83
C GLY A 422 16.31 18.90 -33.03
N ASN A 423 16.71 19.34 -34.22
CA ASN A 423 16.47 18.61 -35.47
C ASN A 423 17.50 17.50 -35.72
N SER A 424 18.70 17.62 -35.15
CA SER A 424 19.74 16.60 -35.26
C SER A 424 20.57 16.53 -33.98
N THR A 425 21.16 15.36 -33.71
CA THR A 425 22.20 15.21 -32.69
C THR A 425 23.53 14.92 -33.37
N VAL A 426 24.57 15.65 -32.98
CA VAL A 426 25.95 15.45 -33.50
C VAL A 426 26.96 15.27 -32.37
N SER A 427 28.17 14.79 -32.70
CA SER A 427 29.24 14.56 -31.72
C SER A 427 29.59 15.82 -30.90
N ALA A 428 29.52 17.01 -31.51
CA ALA A 428 29.75 18.27 -30.80
C ALA A 428 28.74 18.54 -29.67
N ASP A 429 27.50 18.04 -29.79
CA ASP A 429 26.49 18.16 -28.73
C ASP A 429 26.87 17.27 -27.51
N ILE A 430 27.55 16.14 -27.75
CA ILE A 430 28.10 15.28 -26.70
C ILE A 430 29.29 15.97 -26.00
N ASP A 431 30.15 16.61 -26.77
CA ASP A 431 31.30 17.38 -26.24
C ASP A 431 30.83 18.47 -25.30
N GLU A 432 29.90 19.33 -25.74
CA GLU A 432 29.34 20.42 -24.93
C GLU A 432 28.67 19.87 -23.66
N ALA A 433 27.87 18.81 -23.79
CA ALA A 433 27.19 18.20 -22.66
C ALA A 433 28.16 17.66 -21.61
N LEU A 434 29.24 16.98 -22.04
CA LEU A 434 30.26 16.46 -21.13
C LEU A 434 31.13 17.56 -20.54
N ASP A 435 31.46 18.60 -21.32
CA ASP A 435 32.24 19.74 -20.85
C ASP A 435 31.53 20.43 -19.68
N ASP A 436 30.24 20.68 -19.86
CA ASP A 436 29.40 21.27 -18.83
C ASP A 436 29.25 20.37 -17.59
N MET A 437 29.25 19.04 -17.76
CA MET A 437 29.07 18.09 -16.65
C MET A 437 30.35 17.94 -15.82
N LEU A 438 31.50 17.87 -16.48
CA LEU A 438 32.77 17.46 -15.87
C LEU A 438 33.65 18.66 -15.53
N PHE A 439 33.72 19.67 -16.39
CA PHE A 439 34.67 20.77 -16.26
C PHE A 439 34.00 22.04 -15.72
N SER A 440 32.90 22.50 -16.31
CA SER A 440 32.18 23.70 -15.83
C SER A 440 31.55 23.50 -14.45
N GLY A 441 31.20 22.25 -14.09
CA GLY A 441 30.63 21.89 -12.78
C GLY A 441 31.65 21.51 -11.70
N GLY A 442 32.90 21.23 -12.07
CA GLY A 442 33.95 20.76 -11.17
C GLY A 442 33.72 19.36 -10.54
N ARG A 443 34.68 18.93 -9.69
CA ARG A 443 34.75 17.58 -9.09
C ARG A 443 33.54 17.19 -8.24
N LEU A 444 32.83 18.18 -7.68
CA LEU A 444 31.60 17.94 -6.92
C LEU A 444 30.46 17.52 -7.83
N ASN A 445 30.29 18.15 -8.99
CA ASN A 445 29.22 17.84 -9.94
C ASN A 445 29.39 16.43 -10.54
N ALA A 446 30.62 16.07 -10.91
CA ALA A 446 30.94 14.72 -11.38
C ALA A 446 30.60 13.63 -10.34
N ARG A 447 30.82 13.90 -9.04
CA ARG A 447 30.45 12.96 -7.96
C ARG A 447 28.95 12.92 -7.71
N LEU A 448 28.27 14.06 -7.73
CA LEU A 448 26.81 14.15 -7.55
C LEU A 448 26.06 13.38 -8.64
N LEU A 449 26.60 13.36 -9.85
CA LEU A 449 26.02 12.67 -11.00
C LEU A 449 26.43 11.19 -11.09
N GLY A 450 27.26 10.69 -10.17
CA GLY A 450 27.74 9.30 -10.19
C GLY A 450 28.73 9.01 -11.34
N GLY A 451 29.54 9.99 -11.71
CA GLY A 451 30.65 9.85 -12.66
C GLY A 451 31.87 9.16 -12.03
N ALA A 452 32.69 8.50 -12.87
CA ALA A 452 33.91 7.82 -12.43
C ALA A 452 34.92 8.81 -11.83
N GLN A 453 35.65 8.41 -10.78
CA GLN A 453 36.75 9.22 -10.22
C GLN A 453 37.83 9.56 -11.26
N ALA A 454 38.00 8.71 -12.29
CA ALA A 454 38.93 8.91 -13.39
C ALA A 454 38.50 10.04 -14.35
N MET A 455 37.18 10.23 -14.57
CA MET A 455 36.66 11.28 -15.45
C MET A 455 36.75 12.69 -14.84
N ALA A 456 36.85 12.79 -13.51
CA ALA A 456 37.00 14.05 -12.79
C ALA A 456 38.46 14.42 -12.47
N ALA A 457 39.42 13.64 -12.98
CA ALA A 457 40.86 13.81 -12.74
C ALA A 457 41.66 14.16 -14.01
N GLY A 458 40.98 14.26 -15.16
CA GLY A 458 41.54 14.69 -16.44
C GLY A 458 41.56 16.20 -16.59
#